data_AF-A0A6N6KLF6-F1
#
_entry.id   AF-A0A6N6KLF6-F1
#
_cell.length_a   1.000
_cell.length_b   1.000
_cell.length_c   1.000
_cell.angle_alpha   90.00
_cell.angle_beta   90.00
_cell.angle_gamma   90.00
#
_symmetry.space_group_name_H-M   'P 1'
#
loop_
_entity.id
_entity.type
_entity.pdbx_description
1 polymer ?
#
loop_
_entity_poly.entity_id
_entity_poly.type
_entity_poly.pdbx_seq_one_letter_code
_entity_poly.pdbx_strand_id
1 'polypeptide(L)'
;MSHKEVWFVTGSQHLYGDETLKQVSANAKQIVTGLNTSDHIPIEIVMKPIVTTPDKIVEVCIAANSTQNCIGLITWMHTFSPAKMWIRGLDILKKPLCHLHTQFNAEIPWDSIDM
;
A
#
# COMPACT_ATOMS: atom_id res chain seq x y z
N MET A 1 -14.09 22.93 5.35
CA MET A 1 -14.38 21.57 4.84
C MET A 1 -13.33 20.62 5.45
N SER A 2 -13.70 19.40 5.87
CA SER A 2 -12.69 18.47 6.43
C SER A 2 -11.81 17.95 5.29
N HIS A 3 -10.49 18.05 5.44
CA HIS A 3 -9.54 17.49 4.48
C HIS A 3 -9.74 15.98 4.40
N LYS A 4 -10.03 15.44 3.20
CA LYS A 4 -10.22 14.00 3.00
C LYS A 4 -8.91 13.39 2.49
N GLU A 5 -8.69 12.11 2.79
CA GLU A 5 -7.48 11.38 2.41
C GLU A 5 -7.78 9.94 2.02
N VAL A 6 -6.96 9.39 1.13
CA VAL A 6 -6.95 7.96 0.78
C VAL A 6 -5.64 7.35 1.26
N TRP A 7 -5.69 6.18 1.88
CA TRP A 7 -4.49 5.53 2.40
C TRP A 7 -3.86 4.60 1.38
N PHE A 8 -2.57 4.72 1.16
CA PHE A 8 -1.80 3.79 0.33
C PHE A 8 -1.11 2.76 1.22
N VAL A 9 -1.51 1.51 1.09
CA VAL A 9 -1.06 0.38 1.92
C VAL A 9 -0.31 -0.62 1.05
N THR A 10 0.98 -0.80 1.33
CA THR A 10 1.83 -1.75 0.60
C THR A 10 1.96 -3.06 1.36
N GLY A 11 1.61 -4.17 0.70
CA GLY A 11 1.73 -5.52 1.24
C GLY A 11 3.07 -6.16 0.91
N SER A 12 3.64 -6.87 1.89
CA SER A 12 4.83 -7.71 1.73
C SER A 12 4.83 -8.88 2.75
N GLN A 13 5.99 -9.48 3.02
CA GLN A 13 6.21 -10.50 4.05
C GLN A 13 7.67 -10.45 4.55
N HIS A 14 7.91 -10.94 5.76
CA HIS A 14 9.24 -10.92 6.40
C HIS A 14 10.30 -11.79 5.72
N LEU A 15 9.88 -12.78 4.91
CA LEU A 15 10.81 -13.69 4.23
C LEU A 15 11.78 -12.99 3.27
N TYR A 16 11.49 -11.76 2.88
CA TYR A 16 12.31 -10.98 1.95
C TYR A 16 13.49 -10.24 2.61
N GLY A 17 13.56 -10.18 3.95
CA GLY A 17 14.61 -9.47 4.67
C GLY A 17 14.49 -7.94 4.66
N ASP A 18 15.22 -7.30 5.58
CA ASP A 18 15.07 -5.86 5.85
C ASP A 18 15.49 -4.95 4.68
N GLU A 19 16.49 -5.36 3.91
CA GLU A 19 16.96 -4.60 2.74
C GLU A 19 15.87 -4.51 1.67
N THR A 20 15.25 -5.64 1.34
CA THR A 20 14.12 -5.68 0.40
C THR A 20 12.95 -4.85 0.92
N LEU A 21 12.62 -4.94 2.21
CA LEU A 21 11.54 -4.13 2.79
C LEU A 21 11.84 -2.62 2.73
N LYS A 22 13.10 -2.21 2.88
CA LYS A 22 13.52 -0.81 2.65
C LYS A 22 13.30 -0.40 1.20
N GLN A 23 13.67 -1.24 0.23
CA GLN A 23 13.46 -0.96 -1.19
C GLN A 23 11.96 -0.87 -1.54
N VAL A 24 11.13 -1.78 -1.01
CA VAL A 24 9.67 -1.73 -1.17
C VAL A 24 9.11 -0.41 -0.64
N SER A 25 9.62 0.06 0.51
CA SER A 25 9.19 1.32 1.13
C SER A 25 9.58 2.53 0.29
N ALA A 26 10.81 2.53 -0.25
CA ALA A 26 11.29 3.57 -1.15
C ALA A 26 10.44 3.65 -2.42
N ASN A 27 10.15 2.50 -3.05
CA ASN A 27 9.32 2.41 -4.25
C ASN A 27 7.89 2.91 -3.99
N ALA A 28 7.27 2.50 -2.88
CA ALA A 28 5.94 2.96 -2.48
C ALA A 28 5.91 4.47 -2.22
N LYS A 29 6.94 5.03 -1.58
CA LYS A 29 7.07 6.48 -1.37
C LYS A 29 7.13 7.25 -2.68
N GLN A 30 7.89 6.75 -3.66
CA GLN A 30 7.98 7.38 -4.98
C GLN A 30 6.66 7.34 -5.74
N ILE A 31 5.94 6.21 -5.71
CA ILE A 31 4.60 6.09 -6.30
C ILE A 31 3.64 7.10 -5.66
N VAL A 32 3.56 7.12 -4.32
CA VAL A 32 2.66 8.06 -3.61
C VAL A 32 3.02 9.51 -3.90
N THR A 33 4.32 9.84 -3.97
CA THR A 33 4.78 11.18 -4.35
C THR A 33 4.30 11.52 -5.76
N GLY A 34 4.51 10.64 -6.74
CA GLY A 34 4.10 10.86 -8.13
C GLY A 34 2.59 11.02 -8.28
N LEU A 35 1.81 10.21 -7.56
CA LEU A 35 0.34 10.32 -7.54
C LEU A 35 -0.11 11.64 -6.91
N ASN A 36 0.50 12.08 -5.81
CA ASN A 36 0.17 13.35 -5.15
C ASN A 36 0.60 14.58 -5.95
N THR A 37 1.63 14.48 -6.79
CA THR A 37 2.04 15.58 -7.70
C THR A 37 1.18 15.69 -8.95
N SER A 38 0.29 14.72 -9.21
CA SER A 38 -0.57 14.71 -10.38
C SER A 38 -1.80 15.59 -10.18
N ASP A 39 -2.03 16.53 -11.10
CA ASP A 39 -3.24 17.37 -11.11
C ASP A 39 -4.54 16.58 -11.38
N HIS A 40 -4.43 15.29 -11.75
CA HIS A 40 -5.57 14.43 -12.03
C HIS A 40 -6.18 13.77 -10.79
N ILE A 41 -5.46 13.77 -9.66
CA ILE A 41 -5.91 13.14 -8.43
C ILE A 41 -6.29 14.25 -7.43
N PRO A 42 -7.60 14.50 -7.21
CA PRO A 42 -8.05 15.66 -6.43
C PRO A 42 -7.94 15.45 -4.91
N ILE A 43 -7.26 14.39 -4.47
CA ILE A 43 -7.23 13.96 -3.08
C ILE A 43 -5.84 13.55 -2.64
N GLU A 44 -5.47 13.90 -1.41
CA GLU A 44 -4.19 13.45 -0.84
C GLU A 44 -4.19 11.93 -0.65
N ILE A 45 -3.12 11.31 -1.12
CA ILE A 45 -2.79 9.92 -0.87
C ILE A 45 -1.74 9.86 0.24
N VAL A 46 -2.12 9.27 1.37
CA VAL A 46 -1.26 9.14 2.55
C VAL A 46 -0.66 7.74 2.60
N MET A 47 0.67 7.66 2.44
CA MET A 47 1.41 6.41 2.58
C MET A 47 1.32 5.88 4.03
N LYS A 48 1.04 4.58 4.19
CA LYS A 48 1.16 3.87 5.46
C LYS A 48 2.40 2.98 5.50
N PRO A 49 2.87 2.59 6.70
CA PRO A 49 3.95 1.60 6.82
C PRO A 49 3.61 0.31 6.07
N ILE A 50 4.63 -0.36 5.54
CA ILE A 50 4.46 -1.67 4.90
C ILE A 50 3.87 -2.64 5.92
N VAL A 51 2.89 -3.42 5.48
CA VAL A 51 2.28 -4.47 6.29
C VAL A 51 2.82 -5.84 5.87
N THR A 52 3.36 -6.57 6.84
CA THR A 52 4.03 -7.87 6.64
C THR A 52 3.46 -8.99 7.51
N THR A 53 2.52 -8.67 8.41
CA THR A 53 1.87 -9.62 9.31
C THR A 53 0.35 -9.43 9.33
N PRO A 54 -0.43 -10.48 9.70
CA PRO A 54 -1.87 -10.36 9.86
C PRO A 54 -2.28 -9.25 10.83
N ASP A 55 -1.58 -9.11 11.96
CA ASP A 55 -1.92 -8.11 12.98
C ASP A 55 -1.68 -6.69 12.48
N LYS A 56 -0.60 -6.44 11.72
CA LYS A 56 -0.36 -5.12 11.11
C LYS A 56 -1.41 -4.76 10.06
N ILE A 57 -1.90 -5.75 9.29
CA ILE A 57 -3.00 -5.52 8.35
C ILE A 57 -4.28 -5.16 9.11
N VAL A 58 -4.62 -5.90 10.17
CA VAL A 58 -5.78 -5.63 11.02
C VAL A 58 -5.70 -4.25 11.68
N GLU A 59 -4.54 -3.88 12.23
CA GLU A 59 -4.28 -2.56 12.82
C GLU A 59 -4.57 -1.43 11.81
N VAL A 60 -4.08 -1.55 10.58
CA VAL A 60 -4.32 -0.56 9.52
C VAL A 60 -5.79 -0.48 9.15
N CYS A 61 -6.49 -1.61 9.01
CA CYS A 61 -7.92 -1.63 8.70
C CYS A 61 -8.77 -1.02 9.83
N ILE A 62 -8.44 -1.29 11.10
CA ILE A 62 -9.10 -0.66 12.26
C ILE A 62 -8.86 0.85 12.25
N ALA A 63 -7.62 1.29 12.05
CA ALA A 63 -7.27 2.70 12.03
C ALA A 63 -7.95 3.43 10.86
N ALA A 64 -8.09 2.78 9.70
CA ALA A 64 -8.78 3.38 8.55
C ALA A 64 -10.27 3.56 8.84
N ASN A 65 -10.91 2.58 9.49
CA ASN A 65 -12.30 2.66 9.90
C ASN A 65 -12.57 3.81 10.88
N SER A 66 -11.68 4.02 11.87
CA SER A 66 -11.84 5.03 12.91
C SER A 66 -11.43 6.44 12.46
N THR A 67 -10.64 6.57 11.39
CA THR A 67 -10.20 7.86 10.86
C THR A 67 -11.31 8.50 10.02
N GLN A 68 -11.91 9.58 10.51
CA GLN A 68 -13.04 10.27 9.85
C GLN A 68 -12.70 10.83 8.46
N ASN A 69 -11.45 11.24 8.26
CA ASN A 69 -10.96 11.80 7.00
C ASN A 69 -10.48 10.74 6.01
N CYS A 70 -10.18 9.52 6.47
CA CYS A 70 -9.85 8.40 5.61
C CYS A 70 -11.13 7.92 4.90
N ILE A 71 -11.18 8.13 3.58
CA ILE A 71 -12.34 7.80 2.75
C ILE A 71 -12.16 6.49 1.97
N GLY A 72 -10.98 5.89 1.98
CA GLY A 72 -10.71 4.63 1.28
C GLY A 72 -9.25 4.21 1.40
N LEU A 73 -8.97 2.98 0.97
CA LEU A 73 -7.63 2.42 0.88
C LEU A 73 -7.30 2.09 -0.58
N ILE A 74 -6.08 2.39 -0.98
CA ILE A 74 -5.43 1.82 -2.14
C ILE A 74 -4.45 0.76 -1.62
N THR A 75 -4.56 -0.46 -2.10
CA THR A 75 -3.60 -1.53 -1.79
C THR A 75 -2.73 -1.86 -2.98
N TRP A 76 -1.45 -2.10 -2.71
CA TRP A 76 -0.50 -2.58 -3.70
C TRP A 76 0.37 -3.69 -3.12
N MET A 77 0.36 -4.85 -3.77
CA MET A 77 1.17 -6.00 -3.38
C MET A 77 2.49 -5.94 -4.16
N HIS A 78 3.47 -5.20 -3.62
CA HIS A 78 4.77 -5.01 -4.28
C HIS A 78 5.50 -6.35 -4.44
N THR A 79 5.56 -7.10 -3.34
CA THR A 79 6.04 -8.48 -3.33
C THR A 79 4.87 -9.42 -3.07
N PHE A 80 5.13 -10.74 -3.06
CA PHE A 80 4.13 -11.69 -2.59
C PHE A 80 3.77 -11.40 -1.12
N SER A 81 2.49 -11.15 -0.86
CA SER A 81 1.93 -11.00 0.48
C SER A 81 0.84 -12.06 0.65
N PRO A 82 1.09 -13.16 1.39
CA PRO A 82 0.14 -14.26 1.51
C PRO A 82 -1.28 -13.79 1.87
N ALA A 83 -2.24 -14.03 0.97
CA ALA A 83 -3.60 -13.49 1.08
C ALA A 83 -4.33 -13.90 2.37
N LYS A 84 -3.97 -15.05 2.97
CA LYS A 84 -4.51 -15.47 4.28
C LYS A 84 -4.25 -14.46 5.40
N MET A 85 -3.16 -13.68 5.33
CA MET A 85 -2.88 -12.63 6.32
C MET A 85 -3.88 -11.48 6.24
N TRP A 86 -4.50 -11.27 5.08
CA TRP A 86 -5.40 -10.16 4.83
C TRP A 86 -6.85 -10.42 5.24
N ILE A 87 -7.26 -11.69 5.36
CA ILE A 87 -8.66 -12.10 5.59
C ILE A 87 -9.29 -11.30 6.74
N ARG A 88 -8.70 -11.38 7.95
CA ARG A 88 -9.24 -10.70 9.14
C ARG A 88 -9.33 -9.18 8.99
N GLY A 89 -8.37 -8.56 8.31
CA GLY A 89 -8.37 -7.11 8.09
C GLY A 89 -9.43 -6.68 7.08
N LEU A 90 -9.57 -7.44 5.99
CA LEU A 90 -10.57 -7.19 4.96
C LEU A 90 -12.00 -7.45 5.45
N ASP A 91 -12.21 -8.49 6.27
CA ASP A 91 -13.51 -8.83 6.85
C ASP A 91 -14.10 -7.69 7.71
N ILE A 92 -13.22 -6.91 8.38
CA ILE A 92 -13.64 -5.80 9.24
C ILE A 92 -13.58 -4.44 8.55
N LEU A 93 -13.01 -4.35 7.34
CA LEU A 93 -12.82 -3.08 6.65
C LEU A 93 -14.18 -2.53 6.18
N LYS A 94 -14.52 -1.31 6.61
CA LYS A 94 -15.78 -0.62 6.28
C LYS A 94 -15.56 0.55 5.31
N LYS A 95 -14.36 0.67 4.77
CA LYS A 95 -13.97 1.71 3.81
C LYS A 95 -13.80 1.08 2.42
N PRO A 96 -14.13 1.81 1.34
CA PRO A 96 -13.83 1.36 -0.01
C PRO A 96 -12.36 0.96 -0.19
N LEU A 97 -12.13 -0.11 -0.96
CA LEU A 97 -10.82 -0.63 -1.27
C LEU A 97 -10.60 -0.61 -2.79
N CYS A 98 -9.50 -0.03 -3.23
CA CYS A 98 -8.99 -0.13 -4.59
C CYS A 98 -7.72 -0.98 -4.58
N HIS A 99 -7.72 -2.10 -5.30
CA HIS A 99 -6.50 -2.86 -5.53
C HIS A 99 -5.78 -2.30 -6.76
N LEU A 100 -4.71 -1.54 -6.53
CA LEU A 100 -3.87 -1.00 -7.60
C LEU A 100 -2.89 -2.08 -8.08
N HIS A 101 -3.27 -2.76 -9.15
CA HIS A 101 -2.43 -3.77 -9.77
C HIS A 101 -1.39 -3.10 -10.69
N THR A 102 -0.22 -2.81 -10.14
CA THR A 102 0.86 -2.08 -10.82
C THR A 102 2.24 -2.68 -10.50
N GLN A 103 3.25 -2.18 -11.19
CA GLN A 103 4.66 -2.47 -10.97
C GLN A 103 5.42 -1.15 -10.85
N PHE A 104 6.53 -1.15 -10.11
CA PHE A 104 7.36 0.04 -9.97
C PHE A 104 8.03 0.46 -11.29
N ASN A 105 8.62 -0.51 -12.01
CA ASN A 105 9.22 -0.28 -13.32
C ASN A 105 8.17 -0.50 -14.43
N ALA A 106 8.16 0.38 -15.43
CA ALA A 106 7.32 0.22 -16.62
C ALA A 106 7.84 -0.88 -17.55
N GLU A 107 9.16 -0.95 -17.72
CA GLU A 107 9.83 -1.92 -18.58
C GLU A 107 10.58 -2.97 -17.76
N ILE A 108 10.83 -4.12 -18.39
CA ILE A 108 11.66 -5.19 -17.82
C ILE A 108 13.14 -4.87 -18.13
N PRO A 109 14.03 -4.79 -17.13
CA PRO A 109 15.44 -4.49 -17.35
C PRO A 109 16.21 -5.75 -17.80
N TRP A 110 16.03 -6.16 -19.06
CA TRP A 110 16.54 -7.45 -19.58
C TRP A 110 18.04 -7.66 -19.41
N ASP A 111 18.85 -6.59 -19.49
CA ASP A 111 20.30 -6.70 -19.41
C ASP A 111 20.83 -6.85 -17.97
N SER A 112 20.01 -6.54 -16.96
CA SER A 112 20.44 -6.51 -15.56
C SER A 112 19.53 -7.28 -14.60
N ILE A 113 18.41 -7.83 -15.07
CA ILE A 113 17.51 -8.64 -14.25
C ILE A 113 18.22 -9.94 -13.86
N ASP A 114 18.18 -10.26 -12.57
CA ASP A 114 18.74 -11.47 -11.99
C ASP A 114 17.64 -12.35 -11.36
N MET A 115 18.04 -13.55 -10.91
CA MET A 115 17.20 -14.50 -10.16
C MET A 115 17.71 -14.65 -8.74
#